data_AF-A0A1I7ZMR2-F1
#
_entry.id   AF-A0A1I7ZMR2-F1
#
_cell.length_a   1.000
_cell.length_b   1.000
_cell.length_c   1.000
_cell.angle_alpha   90.00
_cell.angle_beta   90.00
_cell.angle_gamma   90.00
#
_symmetry.space_group_name_H-M   'P 1'
#
loop_
_entity.id
_entity.type
_entity.pdbx_description
1 polymer ?
#
loop_
_entity_poly.entity_id
_entity_poly.type
_entity_poly.pdbx_seq_one_letter_code
_entity_poly.pdbx_strand_id
1 'polypeptide(L)'
;MAEEDAQLKLLTYLMPTVSQNFIMGLTSEEAKAVEQAGKDASDIRAQGKPLSDDEETALVKKYSPTAYSKTVKYEAEFLDILKSMSPNVRTALDKVMGDRSNSDLGNLNISEWNKYLINIANAFKDLTEKERQELEEVFPNYGALLKNPDFEHLMRAEPEKQAEVAELFFSNLEKS
;
A
#
# COMPACT_ATOMS: atom_id res chain seq x y z
N MET A 1 -16.23 -1.31 15.58
CA MET A 1 -17.11 -2.11 14.70
C MET A 1 -17.30 -1.42 13.34
N ALA A 2 -18.08 -0.34 13.19
CA ALA A 2 -18.27 0.29 11.86
C ALA A 2 -16.98 0.89 11.24
N GLU A 3 -16.19 1.58 12.05
CA GLU A 3 -14.93 2.20 11.62
C GLU A 3 -13.86 1.16 11.24
N GLU A 4 -13.77 0.07 12.01
CA GLU A 4 -12.87 -1.07 11.74
C GLU A 4 -13.24 -1.77 10.42
N ASP A 5 -14.54 -1.90 10.12
CA ASP A 5 -15.01 -2.50 8.87
C ASP A 5 -14.68 -1.62 7.64
N ALA A 6 -14.79 -0.30 7.76
CA ALA A 6 -14.41 0.62 6.68
C ALA A 6 -12.89 0.66 6.46
N GLN A 7 -12.09 0.67 7.53
CA GLN A 7 -10.64 0.57 7.43
C GLN A 7 -10.21 -0.76 6.79
N LEU A 8 -10.86 -1.87 7.14
CA LEU A 8 -10.58 -3.17 6.53
C LEU A 8 -10.95 -3.20 5.04
N LYS A 9 -12.11 -2.64 4.66
CA LYS A 9 -12.49 -2.48 3.24
C LYS A 9 -11.52 -1.58 2.48
N LEU A 10 -10.99 -0.54 3.13
CA LEU A 10 -10.00 0.30 2.50
C LEU A 10 -8.69 -0.44 2.30
N LEU A 11 -8.21 -1.18 3.30
CA LEU A 11 -7.00 -2.00 3.20
C LEU A 11 -7.06 -2.97 2.01
N THR A 12 -8.24 -3.56 1.72
CA THR A 12 -8.38 -4.45 0.56
C THR A 12 -8.30 -3.71 -0.78
N TYR A 13 -8.70 -2.44 -0.85
CA TYR A 13 -8.46 -1.60 -2.04
C TYR A 13 -7.01 -1.15 -2.16
N LEU A 14 -6.37 -0.80 -1.04
CA LEU A 14 -5.09 -0.08 -1.06
C LEU A 14 -3.87 -0.99 -1.07
N MET A 15 -4.03 -2.25 -0.65
CA MET A 15 -2.96 -3.24 -0.66
C MET A 15 -2.94 -3.99 -1.99
N PRO A 16 -1.84 -3.93 -2.78
CA PRO A 16 -1.71 -4.70 -4.00
C PRO A 16 -2.00 -6.19 -3.80
N THR A 17 -2.68 -6.83 -4.75
CA THR A 17 -3.04 -8.26 -4.65
C THR A 17 -1.84 -9.16 -4.37
N VAL A 18 -0.68 -8.88 -4.98
CA VAL A 18 0.58 -9.59 -4.70
C VAL A 18 1.02 -9.47 -3.23
N SER A 19 0.83 -8.31 -2.60
CA SER A 19 1.10 -8.12 -1.17
C SER A 19 0.09 -8.87 -0.30
N GLN A 20 -1.19 -8.91 -0.70
CA GLN A 20 -2.22 -9.70 0.00
C GLN A 20 -1.90 -11.19 -0.04
N ASN A 21 -1.54 -11.71 -1.23
CA ASN A 21 -1.15 -13.10 -1.43
C ASN A 21 0.07 -13.48 -0.58
N PHE A 22 1.07 -12.58 -0.51
CA PHE A 22 2.22 -12.78 0.37
C PHE A 22 1.77 -12.93 1.83
N ILE A 23 0.99 -11.98 2.35
CA ILE A 23 0.53 -12.01 3.76
C ILE A 23 -0.29 -13.26 4.05
N MET A 24 -1.25 -13.60 3.18
CA MET A 24 -2.08 -14.80 3.32
C MET A 24 -1.28 -16.10 3.21
N GLY A 25 -0.13 -16.06 2.53
CA GLY A 25 0.79 -17.18 2.37
C GLY A 25 1.71 -17.43 3.57
N LEU A 26 1.74 -16.52 4.57
CA LEU A 26 2.55 -16.67 5.79
C LEU A 26 1.81 -17.49 6.85
N THR A 27 2.52 -18.36 7.55
CA THR A 27 2.03 -18.92 8.82
C THR A 27 2.07 -17.85 9.91
N SER A 28 1.42 -18.08 11.04
CA SER A 28 1.48 -17.17 12.19
C SER A 28 2.90 -16.95 12.72
N GLU A 29 3.77 -17.97 12.66
CA GLU A 29 5.17 -17.85 13.07
C GLU A 29 5.98 -17.03 12.05
N GLU A 30 5.73 -17.24 10.76
CA GLU A 30 6.40 -16.48 9.71
C GLU A 30 5.97 -15.01 9.69
N ALA A 31 4.68 -14.72 9.92
CA ALA A 31 4.17 -13.37 10.05
C ALA A 31 4.84 -12.63 11.23
N LYS A 32 4.99 -13.30 12.40
CA LYS A 32 5.73 -12.75 13.55
C LYS A 32 7.20 -12.48 13.23
N ALA A 33 7.83 -13.35 12.43
CA ALA A 33 9.21 -13.16 12.00
C ALA A 33 9.38 -11.91 11.12
N VAL A 34 8.46 -11.69 10.18
CA VAL A 34 8.43 -10.48 9.33
C VAL A 34 8.16 -9.23 10.17
N GLU A 35 7.21 -9.29 11.10
CA GLU A 35 6.90 -8.17 12.00
C GLU A 35 8.11 -7.78 12.88
N GLN A 36 8.79 -8.77 13.47
CA GLN A 36 9.95 -8.50 14.31
C GLN A 36 11.13 -7.94 13.50
N ALA A 37 11.34 -8.42 12.28
CA ALA A 37 12.33 -7.86 11.36
C ALA A 37 12.03 -6.39 11.00
N GLY A 38 10.75 -6.05 10.77
CA GLY A 38 10.32 -4.67 10.53
C GLY A 38 10.56 -3.74 11.73
N LYS A 39 10.35 -4.24 12.96
CA LYS A 39 10.69 -3.49 14.19
C LYS A 39 12.19 -3.23 14.29
N ASP A 40 13.00 -4.26 14.09
CA ASP A 40 14.47 -4.12 14.06
C ASP A 40 14.92 -3.12 13.00
N ALA A 41 14.34 -3.15 11.80
CA ALA A 41 14.65 -2.20 10.73
C ALA A 41 14.29 -0.76 11.11
N SER A 42 13.12 -0.55 11.71
CA SER A 42 12.67 0.75 12.22
C SER A 42 13.61 1.29 13.30
N ASP A 43 13.99 0.46 14.27
CA ASP A 43 14.92 0.84 15.34
C ASP A 43 16.30 1.22 14.81
N ILE A 44 16.79 0.50 13.79
CA ILE A 44 18.06 0.82 13.11
C ILE A 44 17.96 2.17 12.38
N ARG A 45 16.85 2.42 11.65
CA ARG A 45 16.61 3.71 10.97
C ARG A 45 16.50 4.86 11.95
N ALA A 46 15.83 4.68 13.08
CA ALA A 46 15.73 5.68 14.14
C ALA A 46 17.08 6.06 14.75
N GLN A 47 18.09 5.17 14.68
CA GLN A 47 19.47 5.45 15.07
C GLN A 47 20.28 6.20 13.98
N GLY A 48 19.63 6.63 12.89
CA GLY A 48 20.26 7.35 11.79
C GLY A 48 21.05 6.46 10.83
N LYS A 49 20.84 5.13 10.87
CA LYS A 49 21.49 4.19 9.96
C LYS A 49 20.55 3.87 8.79
N PRO A 50 20.91 4.25 7.55
CA PRO A 50 20.15 3.80 6.39
C PRO A 50 20.31 2.28 6.24
N LEU A 51 19.23 1.61 5.84
CA LEU A 51 19.23 0.22 5.42
C LEU A 51 18.81 0.17 3.96
N SER A 52 19.56 -0.59 3.16
CA SER A 52 19.09 -1.02 1.84
C SER A 52 17.99 -2.07 1.97
N ASP A 53 17.21 -2.25 0.91
CA ASP A 53 16.15 -3.27 0.84
C ASP A 53 16.71 -4.67 1.13
N ASP A 54 17.87 -5.02 0.55
CA ASP A 54 18.55 -6.31 0.80
C ASP A 54 18.93 -6.50 2.28
N GLU A 55 19.37 -5.44 2.97
CA GLU A 55 19.72 -5.48 4.39
C GLU A 55 18.48 -5.61 5.28
N GLU A 56 17.37 -4.95 4.92
CA GLU A 56 16.10 -5.09 5.60
C GLU A 56 15.54 -6.51 5.45
N THR A 57 15.52 -7.05 4.23
CA THR A 57 15.07 -8.43 3.96
C THR A 57 15.93 -9.45 4.70
N ALA A 58 17.24 -9.22 4.80
CA ALA A 58 18.14 -10.08 5.57
C ALA A 58 17.81 -10.15 7.08
N LEU A 59 17.14 -9.15 7.65
CA LEU A 59 16.68 -9.19 9.05
C LEU A 59 15.64 -10.30 9.27
N VAL A 60 14.77 -10.56 8.28
CA VAL A 60 13.75 -11.63 8.36
C VAL A 60 14.42 -13.00 8.57
N LYS A 61 15.58 -13.21 7.94
CA LYS A 61 16.33 -14.46 8.03
C LYS A 61 16.79 -14.79 9.46
N LYS A 62 16.97 -13.77 10.31
CA LYS A 62 17.33 -13.94 11.74
C LYS A 62 16.22 -14.65 12.52
N TYR A 63 14.97 -14.43 12.13
CA TYR A 63 13.79 -14.92 12.85
C TYR A 63 13.17 -16.15 12.17
N SER A 64 13.18 -16.22 10.84
CA SER A 64 12.69 -17.39 10.10
C SER A 64 13.31 -17.50 8.70
N PRO A 65 14.07 -18.58 8.40
CA PRO A 65 14.57 -18.85 7.06
C PRO A 65 13.46 -19.06 6.02
N THR A 66 12.31 -19.62 6.42
CA THR A 66 11.19 -19.86 5.50
C THR A 66 10.45 -18.56 5.18
N ALA A 67 10.24 -17.69 6.19
CA ALA A 67 9.70 -16.35 5.97
C ALA A 67 10.61 -15.55 5.05
N TYR A 68 11.94 -15.57 5.29
CA TYR A 68 12.92 -14.92 4.41
C TYR A 68 12.80 -15.40 2.96
N SER A 69 12.73 -16.70 2.73
CA SER A 69 12.57 -17.22 1.35
C SER A 69 11.27 -16.76 0.69
N LYS A 70 10.18 -16.57 1.44
CA LYS A 70 8.92 -16.05 0.92
C LYS A 70 9.02 -14.55 0.63
N THR A 71 9.66 -13.78 1.52
CA THR A 71 9.88 -12.34 1.33
C THR A 71 10.72 -12.07 0.08
N VAL A 72 11.83 -12.78 -0.11
CA VAL A 72 12.67 -12.64 -1.32
C VAL A 72 11.90 -12.95 -2.60
N LYS A 73 11.04 -13.98 -2.59
CA LYS A 73 10.19 -14.31 -3.74
C LYS A 73 9.16 -13.21 -4.00
N TYR A 74 8.51 -12.74 -2.95
CA TYR A 74 7.55 -11.64 -3.02
C TYR A 74 8.21 -10.38 -3.61
N GLU A 75 9.38 -9.98 -3.15
CA GLU A 75 10.11 -8.82 -3.66
C GLU A 75 10.49 -8.98 -5.13
N ALA A 76 10.96 -10.16 -5.53
CA ALA A 76 11.27 -10.44 -6.92
C ALA A 76 10.02 -10.36 -7.82
N GLU A 77 8.92 -10.99 -7.41
CA GLU A 77 7.63 -10.93 -8.13
C GLU A 77 7.11 -9.49 -8.22
N PHE A 78 7.22 -8.74 -7.13
CA PHE A 78 6.79 -7.34 -7.08
C PHE A 78 7.64 -6.46 -8.00
N LEU A 79 8.96 -6.62 -8.00
CA LEU A 79 9.87 -5.88 -8.87
C LEU A 79 9.62 -6.19 -10.35
N ASP A 80 9.34 -7.44 -10.70
CA ASP A 80 9.06 -7.83 -12.08
C ASP A 80 7.72 -7.26 -12.57
N ILE A 81 6.71 -7.25 -11.69
CA ILE A 81 5.47 -6.50 -11.90
C ILE A 81 5.77 -5.03 -12.19
N LEU A 82 6.53 -4.34 -11.33
CA LEU A 82 6.84 -2.92 -11.54
C LEU A 82 7.60 -2.68 -12.85
N LYS A 83 8.59 -3.50 -13.19
CA LYS A 83 9.38 -3.37 -14.43
C LYS A 83 8.52 -3.53 -15.69
N SER A 84 7.46 -4.32 -15.62
CA SER A 84 6.54 -4.52 -16.75
C SER A 84 5.71 -3.28 -17.07
N MET A 85 5.63 -2.32 -16.14
CA MET A 85 4.78 -1.16 -16.25
C MET A 85 5.41 0.02 -16.99
N SER A 86 4.56 0.87 -17.57
CA SER A 86 4.94 2.15 -18.14
C SER A 86 5.58 3.07 -17.08
N PRO A 87 6.51 3.96 -17.47
CA PRO A 87 7.23 4.80 -16.51
C PRO A 87 6.32 5.67 -15.64
N ASN A 88 5.20 6.16 -16.18
CA ASN A 88 4.26 7.01 -15.45
C ASN A 88 3.49 6.21 -14.38
N VAL A 89 3.03 5.00 -14.71
CA VAL A 89 2.37 4.10 -13.75
C VAL A 89 3.33 3.71 -12.62
N ARG A 90 4.58 3.37 -12.95
CA ARG A 90 5.63 3.15 -11.94
C ARG A 90 5.84 4.36 -11.04
N THR A 91 6.02 5.53 -11.63
CA THR A 91 6.24 6.77 -10.86
C THR A 91 5.06 7.06 -9.91
N ALA A 92 3.83 6.80 -10.35
CA ALA A 92 2.66 6.96 -9.51
C ALA A 92 2.65 5.94 -8.36
N LEU A 93 2.96 4.67 -8.64
CA LEU A 93 3.06 3.63 -7.63
C LEU A 93 4.19 3.89 -6.62
N ASP A 94 5.35 4.34 -7.08
CA ASP A 94 6.48 4.66 -6.20
C ASP A 94 6.11 5.77 -5.20
N LYS A 95 5.31 6.76 -5.62
CA LYS A 95 4.76 7.79 -4.70
C LYS A 95 3.85 7.16 -3.65
N VAL A 96 2.96 6.26 -4.05
CA VAL A 96 2.05 5.57 -3.13
C VAL A 96 2.82 4.68 -2.15
N MET A 97 3.82 3.95 -2.64
CA MET A 97 4.57 2.98 -1.83
C MET A 97 5.62 3.63 -0.94
N GLY A 98 6.27 4.70 -1.39
CA GLY A 98 7.23 5.46 -0.58
C GLY A 98 6.59 6.11 0.66
N ASP A 99 5.31 6.49 0.57
CA ASP A 99 4.54 6.93 1.74
C ASP A 99 4.20 5.76 2.67
N ARG A 100 3.88 4.58 2.10
CA ARG A 100 3.57 3.36 2.86
C ARG A 100 4.75 2.84 3.69
N SER A 101 5.99 2.95 3.22
CA SER A 101 7.17 2.48 3.97
C SER A 101 7.41 3.23 5.28
N ASN A 102 6.76 4.38 5.49
CA ASN A 102 6.84 5.17 6.71
C ASN A 102 5.64 5.01 7.64
N SER A 103 4.65 4.18 7.29
CA SER A 103 3.36 4.10 7.97
C SER A 103 2.98 2.65 8.27
N ASP A 104 2.76 2.35 9.56
CA ASP A 104 2.12 1.11 9.97
C ASP A 104 0.62 1.18 9.63
N LEU A 105 0.28 0.68 8.44
CA LEU A 105 -1.10 0.71 7.92
C LEU A 105 -2.12 0.07 8.88
N GLY A 106 -1.69 -0.83 9.78
CA GLY A 106 -2.57 -1.46 10.76
C GLY A 106 -2.97 -0.56 11.94
N ASN A 107 -2.26 0.58 12.12
CA ASN A 107 -2.42 1.49 13.26
C ASN A 107 -2.73 2.94 12.86
N LEU A 108 -3.06 3.18 11.59
CA LEU A 108 -3.40 4.53 11.13
C LEU A 108 -4.75 5.00 11.68
N ASN A 109 -4.79 6.23 12.18
CA ASN A 109 -6.04 6.91 12.50
C ASN A 109 -6.73 7.44 11.22
N ILE A 110 -8.00 7.84 11.32
CA ILE A 110 -8.78 8.36 10.18
C ILE A 110 -8.06 9.50 9.44
N SER A 111 -7.39 10.41 10.16
CA SER A 111 -6.67 11.53 9.51
C SER A 111 -5.49 11.04 8.67
N GLU A 112 -4.76 10.04 9.16
CA GLU A 112 -3.65 9.41 8.44
C GLU A 112 -4.15 8.62 7.23
N TRP A 113 -5.27 7.92 7.39
CA TRP A 113 -5.97 7.25 6.31
C TRP A 113 -6.46 8.20 5.22
N ASN A 114 -7.03 9.35 5.60
CA ASN A 114 -7.43 10.41 4.66
C ASN A 114 -6.22 10.94 3.88
N LYS A 115 -5.12 11.23 4.55
CA LYS A 115 -3.88 11.68 3.89
C LYS A 115 -3.36 10.65 2.90
N TYR A 116 -3.35 9.37 3.30
CA TYR A 116 -2.92 8.30 2.42
C TYR A 116 -3.82 8.17 1.18
N LEU A 117 -5.14 8.22 1.37
CA LEU A 117 -6.10 8.20 0.26
C LEU A 117 -5.93 9.39 -0.71
N ILE A 118 -5.69 10.58 -0.16
CA ILE A 118 -5.40 11.80 -0.94
C ILE A 118 -4.10 11.64 -1.72
N ASN A 119 -3.05 11.06 -1.13
CA ASN A 119 -1.77 10.84 -1.81
C ASN A 119 -1.94 9.88 -2.99
N ILE A 120 -2.74 8.82 -2.83
CA ILE A 120 -3.09 7.90 -3.91
C ILE A 120 -3.88 8.62 -5.00
N ALA A 121 -4.90 9.40 -4.64
CA ALA A 121 -5.68 10.17 -5.60
C ALA A 121 -4.79 11.15 -6.40
N ASN A 122 -3.88 11.85 -5.73
CA ASN A 122 -2.92 12.76 -6.36
C ASN A 122 -1.88 12.04 -7.22
N ALA A 123 -1.48 10.81 -6.87
CA ALA A 123 -0.59 10.01 -7.70
C ALA A 123 -1.28 9.51 -8.98
N PHE A 124 -2.58 9.18 -8.91
CA PHE A 124 -3.32 8.58 -10.03
C PHE A 124 -4.08 9.57 -10.91
N LYS A 125 -4.33 10.81 -10.44
CA LYS A 125 -5.14 11.78 -11.19
C LYS A 125 -4.60 12.09 -12.59
N ASP A 126 -3.28 12.10 -12.75
CA ASP A 126 -2.59 12.44 -14.00
C ASP A 126 -2.39 11.24 -14.93
N LEU A 127 -2.77 10.02 -14.51
CA LEU A 127 -2.71 8.83 -15.35
C LEU A 127 -3.76 8.91 -16.46
N THR A 128 -3.31 8.66 -17.69
CA THR A 128 -4.19 8.48 -18.86
C THR A 128 -5.06 7.25 -18.72
N GLU A 129 -6.13 7.16 -19.51
CA GLU A 129 -7.03 5.99 -19.52
C GLU A 129 -6.27 4.68 -19.77
N LYS A 130 -5.30 4.70 -20.70
CA LYS A 130 -4.46 3.52 -20.98
C LYS A 130 -3.62 3.11 -19.78
N GLU A 131 -3.04 4.08 -19.07
CA GLU A 131 -2.22 3.84 -17.87
C GLU A 131 -3.08 3.37 -16.68
N ARG A 132 -4.32 3.85 -16.57
CA ARG A 132 -5.29 3.34 -15.58
C ARG A 132 -5.69 1.90 -15.85
N GLN A 133 -5.90 1.54 -17.12
CA GLN A 133 -6.18 0.16 -17.53
C GLN A 133 -4.99 -0.76 -17.23
N GLU A 134 -3.77 -0.31 -17.53
CA GLU A 134 -2.55 -1.05 -17.17
C GLU A 134 -2.45 -1.28 -15.65
N LEU A 135 -2.74 -0.24 -14.84
CA LEU A 135 -2.78 -0.36 -13.39
C LEU A 135 -3.85 -1.36 -12.91
N GLU A 136 -5.03 -1.35 -13.52
CA GLU A 136 -6.12 -2.29 -13.22
C GLU A 136 -5.75 -3.74 -13.56
N GLU A 137 -5.15 -3.98 -14.73
CA GLU A 137 -4.76 -5.33 -15.16
C GLU A 137 -3.77 -5.97 -14.20
N VAL A 138 -2.84 -5.17 -13.68
CA VAL A 138 -1.78 -5.65 -12.81
C VAL A 138 -2.18 -5.62 -11.33
N PHE A 139 -2.97 -4.63 -10.92
CA PHE A 139 -3.50 -4.47 -9.57
C PHE A 139 -5.03 -4.26 -9.61
N PRO A 140 -5.81 -5.36 -9.70
CA PRO A 140 -7.27 -5.27 -9.79
C PRO A 140 -7.94 -4.51 -8.63
N ASN A 141 -7.32 -4.52 -7.45
CA ASN A 141 -7.75 -3.73 -6.29
C ASN A 141 -7.68 -2.22 -6.55
N TYR A 142 -6.64 -1.73 -7.24
CA TYR A 142 -6.56 -0.34 -7.67
C TYR A 142 -7.53 -0.04 -8.81
N GLY A 143 -7.79 -1.00 -9.70
CA GLY A 143 -8.87 -0.87 -10.69
C GLY A 143 -10.24 -0.68 -10.04
N ALA A 144 -10.54 -1.45 -9.00
CA ALA A 144 -11.79 -1.30 -8.24
C ALA A 144 -11.87 0.06 -7.51
N LEU A 145 -10.75 0.55 -6.96
CA LEU A 145 -10.66 1.89 -6.38
C LEU A 145 -10.89 2.99 -7.42
N LEU A 146 -10.26 2.90 -8.59
CA LEU A 146 -10.40 3.88 -9.67
C LEU A 146 -11.82 3.97 -10.24
N LYS A 147 -12.59 2.88 -10.16
CA LYS A 147 -14.00 2.82 -10.57
C LYS A 147 -14.97 3.28 -9.48
N ASN A 148 -14.49 3.54 -8.26
CA ASN A 148 -15.33 4.04 -7.19
C ASN A 148 -15.67 5.53 -7.44
N PRO A 149 -16.96 5.91 -7.53
CA PRO A 149 -17.37 7.29 -7.82
C PRO A 149 -16.86 8.32 -6.80
N ASP A 150 -16.77 7.94 -5.52
CA ASP A 150 -16.27 8.83 -4.46
C ASP A 150 -14.77 9.04 -4.59
N PHE A 151 -14.02 8.00 -4.99
CA PHE A 151 -12.58 8.14 -5.27
C PHE A 151 -12.34 8.95 -6.54
N GLU A 152 -13.16 8.76 -7.58
CA GLU A 152 -13.13 9.61 -8.77
C GLU A 152 -13.41 11.07 -8.43
N HIS A 153 -14.35 11.33 -7.52
CA HIS A 153 -14.60 12.67 -7.01
C HIS A 153 -13.38 13.25 -6.29
N LEU A 154 -12.71 12.45 -5.45
CA LEU A 154 -11.48 12.85 -4.77
C LEU A 154 -10.34 13.21 -5.74
N MET A 155 -10.13 12.39 -6.79
CA MET A 155 -9.12 12.67 -7.82
C MET A 155 -9.36 13.99 -8.56
N ARG A 156 -10.63 14.42 -8.67
CA ARG A 156 -11.05 15.64 -9.36
C ARG A 156 -11.19 16.84 -8.42
N ALA A 157 -11.09 16.64 -7.11
CA ALA A 157 -11.28 17.69 -6.12
C ALA A 157 -10.07 18.64 -6.11
N GLU A 158 -10.36 19.94 -6.00
CA GLU A 158 -9.35 20.96 -5.73
C GLU A 158 -8.64 20.70 -4.39
N PRO A 159 -7.34 21.04 -4.25
CA PRO A 159 -6.55 20.71 -3.05
C PRO A 159 -7.21 21.11 -1.72
N GLU A 160 -7.86 22.27 -1.67
CA GLU A 160 -8.52 22.78 -0.46
C GLU A 160 -9.79 21.97 -0.06
N LYS A 161 -10.35 21.16 -0.96
CA LYS A 161 -11.53 20.32 -0.71
C LYS A 161 -11.20 18.84 -0.55
N GLN A 162 -9.96 18.43 -0.85
CA GLN A 162 -9.58 17.02 -0.82
C GLN A 162 -9.76 16.38 0.56
N ALA A 163 -9.52 17.11 1.65
CA ALA A 163 -9.74 16.61 3.00
C ALA A 163 -11.22 16.30 3.28
N GLU A 164 -12.13 17.22 2.94
CA GLU A 164 -13.58 17.04 3.10
C GLU A 164 -14.09 15.87 2.23
N VAL A 165 -13.63 15.77 0.99
CA VAL A 165 -14.03 14.68 0.09
C VAL A 165 -13.51 13.32 0.56
N ALA A 166 -12.29 13.27 1.13
CA ALA A 166 -11.76 12.05 1.72
C ALA A 166 -12.58 11.59 2.94
N GLU A 167 -13.01 12.51 3.81
CA GLU A 167 -13.89 12.18 4.94
C GLU A 167 -15.25 11.62 4.49
N LEU A 168 -15.81 12.18 3.42
CA LEU A 168 -17.05 11.68 2.82
C LEU A 168 -16.87 10.28 2.22
N PHE A 169 -15.73 10.01 1.59
CA PHE A 169 -15.40 8.67 1.07
C PHE A 169 -15.50 7.61 2.19
N PHE A 170 -14.87 7.84 3.35
CA PHE A 170 -14.97 6.92 4.49
C PHE A 170 -16.40 6.75 4.97
N SER A 171 -17.13 7.86 5.12
CA SER A 171 -18.52 7.86 5.59
C SER A 171 -19.46 7.08 4.65
N ASN A 172 -19.15 7.02 3.36
CA ASN A 172 -19.91 6.25 2.38
C ASN A 172 -19.50 4.77 2.35
N LEU A 173 -18.20 4.49 2.50
CA LEU A 173 -17.64 3.13 2.57
C LEU A 173 -18.18 2.34 3.78
N GLU A 174 -18.46 3.03 4.89
CA GLU A 174 -19.13 2.46 6.07
C GLU A 174 -20.56 1.98 5.77
N LYS A 175 -21.26 2.63 4.83
CA LYS A 175 -22.68 2.39 4.53
C LYS A 175 -22.91 1.35 3.43
N SER A 176 -21.90 1.10 2.58
CA SER A 176 -21.92 0.12 1.50
C SER A 176 -21.65 -1.29 1.99
#